data_AF-A0A3E0H0J5-F1
#
_entry.id   AF-A0A3E0H0J5-F1
#
_cell.length_a   1.000
_cell.length_b   1.000
_cell.length_c   1.000
_cell.angle_alpha   90.00
_cell.angle_beta   90.00
_cell.angle_gamma   90.00
#
_symmetry.space_group_name_H-M   'P 1'
#
loop_
_entity.id
_entity.type
_entity.pdbx_description
1 polymer ?
#
loop_
_entity_poly.entity_id
_entity_poly.type
_entity_poly.pdbx_seq_one_letter_code
_entity_poly.pdbx_strand_id
1 'polypeptide(L)' 'MTFTHLLIVLPLFVLDVAAIVDVLRRDLPGGTKYGWVVVDLCLPYVGALAWFVYGRRSKAVRASA' A
#
# COMPACT_ATOMS: atom_id res chain seq x y z
N MET A 1 11.38 -19.71 -6.25
CA MET A 1 10.09 -18.96 -6.20
C MET A 1 9.79 -18.44 -4.79
N THR A 2 9.81 -19.29 -3.75
CA THR A 2 9.49 -18.89 -2.37
C THR A 2 10.42 -17.83 -1.77
N PHE A 3 11.72 -17.92 -2.04
CA PHE A 3 12.73 -17.00 -1.51
C PHE A 3 12.50 -15.54 -1.92
N THR A 4 12.19 -15.30 -3.20
CA THR A 4 11.89 -13.95 -3.72
C THR A 4 10.64 -13.35 -3.08
N HIS A 5 9.61 -14.16 -2.80
CA HIS A 5 8.41 -13.68 -2.13
C HIS A 5 8.71 -13.25 -0.71
N LEU A 6 9.55 -13.99 0.03
CA LEU A 6 9.98 -13.60 1.36
C LEU A 6 10.72 -12.25 1.35
N LEU A 7 11.59 -12.01 0.36
CA LEU A 7 12.31 -10.75 0.24
C LEU A 7 11.43 -9.53 -0.04
N ILE A 8 10.20 -9.72 -0.54
CA ILE A 8 9.27 -8.63 -0.87
C ILE A 8 8.20 -8.50 0.20
N VAL A 9 7.53 -9.60 0.55
CA VAL A 9 6.40 -9.61 1.48
C VAL A 9 6.85 -9.31 2.90
N LEU A 10 8.00 -9.82 3.34
CA LEU A 10 8.48 -9.61 4.70
C LEU A 10 8.76 -8.12 5.00
N PRO A 11 9.54 -7.37 4.20
CA PRO A 11 9.74 -5.95 4.48
C PRO A 11 8.46 -5.12 4.34
N LEU A 12 7.56 -5.44 3.40
CA LEU A 12 6.25 -4.78 3.32
C LEU A 12 5.44 -5.00 4.60
N PHE A 13 5.38 -6.24 5.08
CA PHE A 13 4.68 -6.57 6.32
C PHE A 13 5.30 -5.87 7.55
N VAL A 14 6.63 -5.80 7.63
CA VAL A 14 7.32 -5.07 8.69
C VAL A 14 7.00 -3.58 8.63
N LEU A 15 6.93 -2.99 7.44
CA LEU A 15 6.59 -1.58 7.25
C LEU A 15 5.15 -1.29 7.72
N ASP A 16 4.19 -2.13 7.34
CA ASP A 16 2.78 -2.05 7.77
C ASP A 16 2.67 -2.10 9.30
N VAL A 17 3.30 -3.09 9.94
CA VAL A 17 3.28 -3.25 11.41
C VAL A 17 3.97 -2.07 12.09
N ALA A 18 5.10 -1.60 11.57
CA ALA A 18 5.83 -0.46 12.12
C ALA A 18 5.00 0.83 12.05
N ALA A 19 4.27 1.06 10.96
CA ALA A 19 3.40 2.22 10.79
C ALA A 19 2.25 2.19 11.82
N ILE A 20 1.56 1.05 11.97
CA ILE A 20 0.51 0.88 12.98
C ILE A 20 1.07 1.13 14.40
N VAL A 21 2.23 0.57 14.72
CA VAL A 21 2.88 0.76 16.03
C VAL A 21 3.25 2.23 16.26
N ASP A 22 3.76 2.93 15.25
CA ASP A 22 4.07 4.36 15.33
C ASP A 22 2.81 5.20 15.58
N VAL A 23 1.73 4.93 14.85
CA VAL A 23 0.42 5.60 15.04
C VAL A 23 -0.13 5.35 16.44
N LEU A 24 -0.02 4.11 16.95
CA LEU A 24 -0.48 3.77 18.29
C LEU A 24 0.35 4.44 19.39
N ARG A 25 1.67 4.58 19.19
CA ARG A 25 2.59 5.23 20.13
C ARG A 25 2.41 6.74 20.20
N ARG A 26 1.96 7.38 19.12
CA ARG A 26 1.70 8.83 19.10
C ARG A 26 0.45 9.18 19.89
N ASP A 27 0.54 10.28 20.62
CA ASP A 27 -0.57 10.85 21.39
C ASP A 27 -1.44 11.72 20.47
N LEU A 28 -2.14 11.05 19.56
CA LEU A 28 -3.05 11.67 18.60
C LEU A 28 -4.48 11.67 19.17
N PRO A 29 -5.27 12.74 18.93
CA PRO A 29 -6.70 12.72 19.22
C PRO A 29 -7.36 11.49 18.59
N GLY A 30 -8.28 10.84 19.29
CA GLY A 30 -8.84 9.53 18.90
C GLY A 30 -9.30 9.48 17.44
N GLY A 31 -10.05 10.49 16.97
CA GLY A 31 -10.49 10.57 15.57
C GLY A 31 -9.34 10.57 14.55
N THR A 32 -8.25 11.28 14.83
CA THR A 32 -7.05 11.33 13.98
C THR A 32 -6.30 10.01 13.99
N LYS A 33 -6.25 9.33 15.14
CA LYS A 33 -5.60 8.01 15.28
C LYS A 33 -6.28 6.95 14.41
N TYR A 34 -7.62 6.89 14.42
CA TYR A 34 -8.36 5.95 13.57
C TYR A 34 -8.16 6.24 12.07
N GLY A 35 -8.11 7.52 11.68
CA GLY A 35 -7.84 7.91 10.29
C GLY A 35 -6.50 7.38 9.79
N TRP A 36 -5.43 7.50 10.58
CA TRP A 36 -4.12 7.00 10.21
C TRP A 36 -4.05 5.48 10.11
N VAL A 37 -4.70 4.75 11.02
CA VAL A 37 -4.77 3.27 10.93
C VAL A 37 -5.45 2.82 9.63
N VAL A 38 -6.53 3.49 9.22
CA VAL A 38 -7.22 3.18 7.96
C VAL A 38 -6.34 3.50 6.75
N VAL A 39 -5.62 4.64 6.79
CA VAL A 39 -4.68 5.02 5.71
C VAL A 39 -3.57 3.98 5.56
N ASP A 40 -2.95 3.55 6.66
CA ASP A 40 -1.89 2.54 6.65
C ASP A 40 -2.40 1.21 6.06
N LEU A 41 -3.59 0.76 6.47
CA LEU A 41 -4.23 -0.44 5.91
C LEU A 41 -4.57 -0.32 4.42
N CYS A 42 -4.95 0.87 3.95
CA CYS A 42 -5.33 1.09 2.56
C CYS A 42 -4.10 1.28 1.64
N LEU A 43 -2.99 1.81 2.16
CA LEU A 43 -1.76 2.12 1.42
C LEU A 43 -1.27 1.00 0.48
N PRO A 44 -1.16 -0.27 0.91
CA PRO A 44 -0.70 -1.35 0.02
C PRO A 44 -1.65 -1.60 -1.16
N TYR A 45 -2.93 -1.27 -1.02
CA TYR A 45 -3.93 -1.44 -2.06
C TYR A 45 -4.04 -0.23 -2.98
N VAL A 46 -3.66 0.97 -2.53
CA VAL A 46 -3.74 2.21 -3.33
C VAL A 46 -2.91 2.09 -4.60
N GLY A 47 -1.72 1.51 -4.56
CA GLY A 47 -0.87 1.32 -5.75
C GLY A 47 -1.53 0.40 -6.79
N ALA A 48 -2.10 -0.72 -6.33
CA ALA A 48 -2.85 -1.63 -7.20
C ALA A 48 -4.09 -0.96 -7.77
N LEU A 49 -4.85 -0.25 -6.94
CA LEU A 49 -6.06 0.47 -7.34
C LEU A 49 -5.74 1.57 -8.36
N ALA A 50 -4.65 2.31 -8.16
CA ALA A 50 -4.17 3.32 -9.09
C ALA A 50 -3.82 2.70 -10.46
N TRP A 51 -3.19 1.53 -10.50
CA TRP A 51 -2.96 0.81 -11.76
C TRP A 51 -4.29 0.42 -12.44
N PHE A 52 -5.29 -0.06 -11.68
CA PHE A 52 -6.59 -0.41 -12.25
C PHE A 52 -7.38 0.80 -12.74
N VAL A 53 -7.26 1.96 -12.09
CA VAL A 53 -7.97 3.19 -12.48
C VAL A 53 -7.27 3.87 -13.66
N TYR A 54 -5.95 4.06 -13.57
CA TYR A 54 -5.17 4.82 -14.55
C TYR A 54 -4.44 3.93 -15.57
N GLY A 55 -3.79 2.87 -15.13
CA GLY A 55 -2.96 1.99 -15.98
C GLY A 55 -3.72 1.14 -16.99
N ARG A 56 -5.00 0.82 -16.73
CA ARG A 56 -5.83 0.07 -17.71
C ARG A 56 -6.14 0.84 -18.99
N ARG A 57 -6.01 2.18 -18.99
CA ARG A 57 -6.26 2.99 -20.20
C ARG A 57 -5.10 3.02 -21.20
N SER A 58 -3.95 2.41 -20.88
CA SER A 58 -2.76 2.43 -21.73
C SER A 58 -2.79 1.47 -22.93
N LYS A 59 -3.89 0.75 -23.19
CA LYS A 59 -4.03 -0.09 -24.39
C LYS A 59 -4.51 0.73 -25.59
N ALA A 60 -3.63 1.54 -26.19
CA ALA A 60 -3.86 2.14 -27.51
C ALA A 60 -2.57 2.51 -28.30
N VAL A 61 -1.40 1.91 -28.01
CA VAL A 61 -0.14 2.24 -28.75
C VAL A 61 0.44 1.04 -29.51
N ARG A 62 -0.31 -0.06 -29.67
CA ARG A 62 0.20 -1.28 -30.34
C ARG A 62 -0.63 -1.75 -31.53
N ALA A 63 -1.20 -0.82 -32.29
CA ALA A 63 -1.97 -1.12 -33.51
C ALA A 63 -1.41 -0.46 -34.79
N SER A 64 -0.17 0.00 -34.79
CA SER A 64 0.48 0.56 -35.99
C SER A 64 2.00 0.55 -35.84
N ALA A 65 2.60 -0.64 -36.00
CA ALA A 65 4.03 -0.83 -36.29
C ALA A 65 4.20 -2.10 -37.11
#